data_AF-A0AAW1PL91-F1
#
_entry.id   AF-A0AAW1PL91-F1
#
_cell.length_a   1.000
_cell.length_b   1.000
_cell.length_c   1.000
_cell.angle_alpha   90.00
_cell.angle_beta   90.00
_cell.angle_gamma   90.00
#
_symmetry.space_group_name_H-M   'P 1'
#
loop_
_entity.id
_entity.type
_entity.pdbx_description
1 polymer ?
#
loop_
_entity_poly.entity_id
_entity_poly.type
_entity_poly.pdbx_seq_one_letter_code
_entity_poly.pdbx_strand_id
1 'polypeptide(L)'
;MANLTAAKVNRVTYVEVKGGALIPGFGRVEPQLAVPCAPFRVRGVRSIAIVGNGPLGNEQHDEIRGADLVVRFNSLNNRLPGEPMHVWFLRHRSPGPLHYGALDDVNAVSNVTMIFLGGQSRNMAAVVRSFPGISPHNVQLVATEALRTDYRKHVGGPSSDPSTGYYGVQGIIACATRSMRVDLYGFNWVGRNTSVHKLQAEEVVIRPDINHR
;
A
#
# COMPACT_ATOMS: atom_id res chain seq x y z
N MET A 1 33.16 -6.47 -16.80
CA MET A 1 31.69 -6.49 -16.99
C MET A 1 31.15 -7.65 -16.17
N ALA A 2 30.47 -7.39 -15.06
CA ALA A 2 29.95 -8.43 -14.17
C ALA A 2 28.48 -8.71 -14.54
N ASN A 3 28.18 -9.96 -14.89
CA ASN A 3 26.82 -10.45 -15.11
C ASN A 3 26.10 -10.53 -13.75
N LEU A 4 25.11 -9.67 -13.54
CA LEU A 4 24.16 -9.79 -12.43
C LEU A 4 23.08 -10.80 -12.82
N THR A 5 23.26 -12.04 -12.37
CA THR A 5 22.21 -13.07 -12.39
C THR A 5 21.07 -12.66 -11.46
N ALA A 6 19.85 -12.65 -11.99
CA ALA A 6 18.61 -12.42 -11.24
C ALA A 6 18.55 -13.34 -10.01
N ALA A 7 18.48 -12.73 -8.82
CA ALA A 7 18.32 -13.47 -7.58
C ALA A 7 16.96 -14.18 -7.60
N LYS A 8 17.00 -15.51 -7.60
CA LYS A 8 15.84 -16.38 -7.48
C LYS A 8 15.29 -16.21 -6.06
N VAL A 9 14.15 -15.54 -5.92
CA VAL A 9 13.44 -15.41 -4.65
C VAL A 9 13.05 -16.83 -4.20
N ASN A 10 13.72 -17.34 -3.17
CA ASN A 10 13.43 -18.65 -2.60
C ASN A 10 12.04 -18.62 -1.96
N ARG A 11 11.27 -19.70 -2.19
CA ARG A 11 9.92 -19.93 -1.64
C ARG A 11 9.84 -19.51 -0.18
N VAL A 12 8.97 -18.53 0.11
CA VAL A 12 8.61 -18.12 1.47
C VAL A 12 7.74 -19.22 2.09
N THR A 13 8.19 -19.77 3.21
CA THR A 13 7.41 -20.70 4.03
C THR A 13 6.30 -19.92 4.72
N TYR A 14 5.03 -20.22 4.42
CA TYR A 14 3.88 -19.55 5.00
C TYR A 14 3.76 -19.89 6.50
N VAL A 15 3.67 -18.87 7.35
CA VAL A 15 3.32 -19.01 8.78
C VAL A 15 1.80 -18.90 8.90
N GLU A 16 1.16 -19.88 9.54
CA GLU A 16 -0.28 -19.87 9.82
C GLU A 16 -0.61 -18.74 10.81
N VAL A 17 -1.26 -17.67 10.37
CA VAL A 17 -1.71 -16.58 11.25
C VAL A 17 -3.09 -16.93 11.82
N LYS A 18 -3.11 -17.60 12.97
CA LYS A 18 -4.35 -17.84 13.73
C LYS A 18 -4.78 -16.53 14.41
N GLY A 19 -5.84 -15.89 13.91
CA GLY A 19 -6.35 -14.65 14.52
C GLY A 19 -7.32 -13.84 13.67
N GLY A 20 -8.29 -14.48 13.01
CA GLY A 20 -9.37 -13.75 12.35
C GLY A 20 -10.26 -13.06 13.39
N ALA A 21 -10.68 -11.83 13.10
CA ALA A 21 -11.39 -11.02 14.07
C ALA A 21 -12.78 -10.62 13.62
N LEU A 22 -13.70 -10.60 14.57
CA LEU A 22 -15.07 -10.15 14.37
C LEU A 22 -15.11 -8.64 14.35
N ILE A 23 -15.59 -8.10 13.24
CA ILE A 23 -15.87 -6.67 13.08
C ILE A 23 -17.39 -6.54 12.93
N PRO A 24 -18.07 -5.82 13.84
CA PRO A 24 -19.52 -5.63 13.75
C PRO A 24 -19.91 -5.05 12.39
N GLY A 25 -20.75 -5.77 11.64
CA GLY A 25 -21.18 -5.43 10.28
C GLY A 25 -20.31 -5.96 9.13
N PHE A 26 -19.16 -6.60 9.43
CA PHE A 26 -18.16 -7.04 8.45
C PHE A 26 -17.83 -8.53 8.56
N GLY A 27 -18.33 -9.21 9.59
CA GLY A 27 -18.03 -10.62 9.85
C GLY A 27 -16.57 -10.82 10.29
N ARG A 28 -16.04 -12.02 10.04
CA ARG A 28 -14.64 -12.36 10.35
C ARG A 28 -13.75 -11.93 9.18
N VAL A 29 -12.81 -11.02 9.43
CA VAL A 29 -11.75 -10.70 8.46
C VAL A 29 -10.50 -11.49 8.86
N GLU A 30 -10.08 -12.41 8.00
CA GLU A 30 -8.86 -13.20 8.21
C GLU A 30 -7.65 -12.47 7.63
N PRO A 31 -6.53 -12.37 8.38
CA PRO A 31 -5.32 -11.77 7.86
C PRO A 31 -4.78 -12.54 6.65
N GLN A 32 -4.52 -11.84 5.55
CA GLN A 32 -3.89 -12.42 4.37
C GLN A 32 -2.38 -12.35 4.48
N LEU A 33 -1.67 -13.40 4.07
CA LEU A 33 -0.20 -13.47 4.16
C LEU A 33 0.53 -12.63 3.11
N ALA A 34 -0.20 -12.12 2.12
CA ALA A 34 0.29 -11.24 1.07
C ALA A 34 -0.80 -10.23 0.68
N VAL A 35 -0.39 -9.16 0.01
CA VAL A 35 -1.34 -8.24 -0.61
C VAL A 35 -2.08 -9.00 -1.72
N PRO A 36 -3.42 -9.04 -1.73
CA PRO A 36 -4.15 -9.76 -2.76
C PRO A 36 -4.03 -9.05 -4.10
N CYS A 37 -3.99 -9.84 -5.19
CA CYS A 37 -3.91 -9.28 -6.53
C CYS A 37 -5.25 -8.84 -7.12
N ALA A 38 -6.38 -9.28 -6.54
CA ALA A 38 -7.71 -8.99 -7.06
C ALA A 38 -7.97 -7.47 -7.22
N PRO A 39 -7.58 -6.59 -6.28
CA PRO A 39 -7.76 -5.15 -6.45
C PRO A 39 -6.96 -4.54 -7.61
N PHE A 40 -5.90 -5.21 -8.09
CA PHE A 40 -5.01 -4.68 -9.14
C PHE A 40 -5.22 -5.37 -10.50
N ARG A 41 -5.95 -6.48 -10.54
CA ARG A 41 -6.22 -7.26 -11.76
C ARG A 41 -7.65 -7.07 -12.23
N VAL A 42 -8.08 -5.81 -12.25
CA VAL A 42 -9.38 -5.43 -12.82
C VAL A 42 -9.28 -5.47 -14.34
N ARG A 43 -10.32 -6.00 -15.00
CA ARG A 43 -10.37 -6.11 -16.45
C ARG A 43 -10.21 -4.72 -17.09
N GLY A 44 -9.26 -4.59 -18.01
CA GLY A 44 -9.02 -3.35 -18.75
C GLY A 44 -7.96 -2.43 -18.14
N VAL A 45 -7.46 -2.70 -16.93
CA VAL A 45 -6.37 -1.92 -16.34
C VAL A 45 -5.06 -2.16 -17.10
N ARG A 46 -4.49 -1.09 -17.66
CA ARG A 46 -3.19 -1.07 -18.35
C ARG A 46 -2.19 -0.14 -17.67
N SER A 47 -2.66 0.80 -16.86
CA SER A 47 -1.84 1.78 -16.15
C SER A 47 -2.20 1.83 -14.66
N ILE A 48 -1.20 1.81 -13.80
CA ILE A 48 -1.35 1.93 -12.36
C ILE A 48 -0.52 3.12 -11.87
N ALA A 49 -1.17 4.16 -11.35
CA ALA A 49 -0.50 5.23 -10.63
C ALA A 49 -0.43 4.90 -9.14
N ILE A 50 0.77 4.77 -8.60
CA ILE A 50 1.02 4.58 -7.18
C ILE A 50 1.48 5.92 -6.60
N VAL A 51 0.69 6.50 -5.69
CA VAL A 51 0.85 7.89 -5.26
C VAL A 51 1.19 7.96 -3.77
N GLY A 52 2.45 8.24 -3.45
CA GLY A 52 2.93 8.55 -2.10
C GLY A 52 2.40 9.89 -1.58
N ASN A 53 2.85 10.33 -0.41
CA ASN A 53 2.39 11.57 0.26
C ASN A 53 3.36 12.76 0.12
N GLY A 54 4.36 12.65 -0.75
CA GLY A 54 5.29 13.74 -1.07
C GLY A 54 4.67 14.79 -1.99
N PRO A 55 5.34 15.94 -2.19
CA PRO A 55 4.87 16.99 -3.09
C PRO A 55 4.64 16.47 -4.52
N LEU A 56 3.64 17.05 -5.20
CA LEU A 56 3.31 16.79 -6.60
C LEU A 56 3.15 18.13 -7.34
N GLY A 57 3.56 18.16 -8.60
CA GLY A 57 3.25 19.24 -9.53
C GLY A 57 1.95 18.99 -10.30
N ASN A 58 1.41 20.03 -10.95
CA ASN A 58 0.15 19.95 -11.71
C ASN A 58 0.18 18.89 -12.82
N GLU A 59 1.29 18.78 -13.55
CA GLU A 59 1.47 17.76 -14.59
C GLU A 59 1.31 16.33 -14.04
N GLN A 60 1.88 16.06 -12.86
CA GLN A 60 1.75 14.76 -12.20
C GLN A 60 0.31 14.49 -11.76
N HIS A 61 -0.41 15.50 -11.30
CA HIS A 61 -1.84 15.36 -10.97
C HIS A 61 -2.66 14.98 -12.21
N ASP A 62 -2.36 15.56 -13.36
CA ASP A 62 -3.04 15.23 -14.62
C ASP A 62 -2.72 13.81 -15.10
N GLU A 63 -1.46 13.37 -14.97
CA GLU A 63 -1.08 11.99 -15.24
C GLU A 63 -1.79 10.99 -14.31
N ILE A 64 -1.87 11.30 -13.00
CA ILE A 64 -2.58 10.48 -12.02
C ILE A 64 -4.07 10.36 -12.37
N ARG A 65 -4.71 11.44 -12.84
CA ARG A 65 -6.12 11.42 -13.29
C ARG A 65 -6.33 10.53 -14.51
N GLY A 66 -5.33 10.43 -15.39
CA GLY A 66 -5.39 9.61 -16.60
C GLY A 66 -5.14 8.11 -16.38
N ALA A 67 -4.71 7.69 -15.19
CA ALA A 67 -4.42 6.28 -14.92
C ALA A 67 -5.70 5.44 -14.74
N ASP A 68 -5.68 4.20 -15.26
CA ASP A 68 -6.81 3.26 -15.13
C ASP A 68 -7.05 2.84 -13.67
N LEU A 69 -5.98 2.83 -12.86
CA LEU A 69 -6.03 2.48 -11.45
C LEU A 69 -5.11 3.39 -10.65
N VAL A 70 -5.61 3.88 -9.51
CA VAL A 70 -4.87 4.80 -8.63
C VAL A 70 -4.81 4.23 -7.22
N VAL A 71 -3.59 4.05 -6.74
CA VAL A 71 -3.28 3.57 -5.39
C VAL A 71 -2.73 4.71 -4.55
N ARG A 72 -3.28 4.90 -3.35
CA ARG A 72 -2.81 5.93 -2.40
C ARG A 72 -2.55 5.36 -1.02
N PHE A 73 -1.91 6.15 -0.16
CA PHE A 73 -1.44 5.71 1.16
C PHE A 73 -1.80 6.69 2.27
N ASN A 74 -2.21 6.17 3.42
CA ASN A 74 -2.34 6.92 4.68
C ASN A 74 -3.12 8.25 4.48
N SER A 75 -2.51 9.39 4.83
CA SER A 75 -3.18 10.68 4.98
C SER A 75 -3.64 11.38 3.72
N LEU A 76 -3.26 10.91 2.52
CA LEU A 76 -3.62 11.51 1.23
C LEU A 76 -3.25 13.00 1.12
N ASN A 77 -2.12 13.42 1.72
CA ASN A 77 -1.77 14.83 1.92
C ASN A 77 -1.67 15.66 0.63
N ASN A 78 -1.42 14.98 -0.49
CA ASN A 78 -1.23 15.57 -1.81
C ASN A 78 -2.37 15.21 -2.77
N ARG A 79 -3.52 14.74 -2.27
CA ARG A 79 -4.68 14.48 -3.12
C ARG A 79 -5.46 15.78 -3.34
N LEU A 80 -5.77 16.09 -4.60
CA LEU A 80 -6.67 17.19 -4.93
C LEU A 80 -8.14 16.70 -4.98
N PRO A 81 -9.12 17.58 -4.71
CA PRO A 81 -10.54 17.24 -4.88
C PRO A 81 -10.83 16.69 -6.28
N GLY A 82 -11.64 15.63 -6.33
CA GLY A 82 -12.00 14.94 -7.57
C GLY A 82 -10.94 13.99 -8.13
N GLU A 83 -9.73 13.92 -7.55
CA GLU A 83 -8.76 12.94 -8.01
C GLU A 83 -9.19 11.50 -7.70
N PRO A 84 -8.97 10.57 -8.65
CA PRO A 84 -9.34 9.17 -8.47
C PRO A 84 -8.53 8.52 -7.34
N MET A 85 -9.19 7.56 -6.70
CA MET A 85 -8.59 6.65 -5.74
C MET A 85 -9.37 5.34 -5.80
N HIS A 86 -8.67 4.26 -6.17
CA HIS A 86 -9.26 2.94 -6.34
C HIS A 86 -8.84 2.01 -5.20
N VAL A 87 -7.59 2.11 -4.77
CA VAL A 87 -7.04 1.35 -3.64
C VAL A 87 -6.38 2.29 -2.65
N TRP A 88 -6.66 2.09 -1.36
CA TRP A 88 -6.11 2.89 -0.27
C TRP A 88 -5.42 2.00 0.76
N PHE A 89 -4.10 2.13 0.84
CA PHE A 89 -3.31 1.44 1.86
C PHE A 89 -3.24 2.25 3.14
N LEU A 90 -3.57 1.59 4.24
CA LEU A 90 -3.60 2.18 5.57
C LEU A 90 -2.74 1.37 6.53
N ARG A 91 -1.90 2.08 7.29
CA ARG A 91 -1.19 1.49 8.42
C ARG A 91 -1.57 2.21 9.70
N HIS A 92 -2.27 1.52 10.58
CA HIS A 92 -2.65 2.08 11.86
C HIS A 92 -1.55 1.82 12.91
N ARG A 93 -0.96 2.89 13.45
CA ARG A 93 0.18 2.79 14.38
C ARG A 93 -0.15 3.02 15.86
N SER A 94 -1.26 3.67 16.21
CA SER A 94 -1.61 3.92 17.62
C SER A 94 -3.12 4.07 17.80
N PRO A 95 -3.70 3.61 18.94
CA PRO A 95 -5.09 3.91 19.28
C PRO A 95 -5.26 5.42 19.44
N GLY A 96 -5.99 6.03 18.52
CA GLY A 96 -6.27 7.46 18.47
C GLY A 96 -7.14 7.78 17.27
N PRO A 97 -7.91 8.87 17.29
CA PRO A 97 -8.70 9.31 16.15
C PRO A 97 -7.76 9.50 14.96
N LEU A 98 -8.15 8.94 13.82
CA LEU A 98 -7.40 9.10 12.58
C LEU A 98 -7.50 10.54 12.11
N HIS A 99 -6.48 11.34 12.39
CA HIS A 99 -6.33 12.67 11.80
C HIS A 99 -5.71 12.54 10.42
N TYR A 100 -6.48 12.04 9.47
CA TYR A 100 -6.17 12.18 8.05
C TYR A 100 -6.88 13.46 7.59
N GLY A 101 -6.17 14.49 7.16
CA GLY A 101 -6.79 15.79 6.79
C GLY A 101 -7.74 15.70 5.58
N ALA A 102 -7.78 14.57 4.89
CA ALA A 102 -8.51 14.35 3.64
C ALA A 102 -9.81 13.51 3.79
N LEU A 103 -10.32 13.29 5.00
CA LEU A 103 -11.42 12.33 5.22
C LEU A 103 -12.78 12.76 4.67
N ASP A 104 -13.05 14.06 4.63
CA ASP A 104 -14.35 14.56 4.15
C ASP A 104 -14.57 14.19 2.68
N ASP A 105 -13.52 14.23 1.86
CA ASP A 105 -13.56 13.83 0.45
C ASP A 105 -13.57 12.30 0.25
N VAL A 106 -13.09 11.52 1.23
CA VAL A 106 -13.11 10.05 1.14
C VAL A 106 -14.52 9.51 1.40
N ASN A 107 -15.29 10.19 2.25
CA ASN A 107 -16.69 9.83 2.54
C ASN A 107 -17.59 9.89 1.29
N ALA A 108 -17.19 10.62 0.25
CA ALA A 108 -17.90 10.70 -1.03
C ALA A 108 -17.60 9.54 -2.00
N VAL A 109 -16.63 8.66 -1.71
CA VAL A 109 -16.17 7.61 -2.63
C VAL A 109 -16.61 6.22 -2.15
N SER A 110 -17.53 5.58 -2.87
CA SER A 110 -18.12 4.30 -2.44
C SER A 110 -17.41 3.02 -2.91
N ASN A 111 -16.55 3.13 -3.92
CA ASN A 111 -15.91 1.97 -4.58
C ASN A 111 -14.40 1.86 -4.34
N VAL A 112 -13.91 2.35 -3.19
CA VAL A 112 -12.50 2.23 -2.82
C VAL A 112 -12.24 0.90 -2.12
N THR A 113 -11.19 0.17 -2.53
CA THR A 113 -10.64 -0.94 -1.74
C THR A 113 -9.69 -0.42 -0.67
N MET A 114 -10.00 -0.66 0.60
CA MET A 114 -9.12 -0.35 1.72
C MET A 114 -8.27 -1.56 2.10
N ILE A 115 -6.96 -1.38 2.14
CA ILE A 115 -6.00 -2.43 2.54
C ILE A 115 -5.30 -1.99 3.82
N PHE A 116 -5.60 -2.68 4.92
CA PHE A 116 -4.96 -2.49 6.21
C PHE A 116 -3.69 -3.33 6.31
N LEU A 117 -2.57 -2.66 6.58
CA LEU A 117 -1.26 -3.28 6.72
C LEU A 117 -0.96 -3.53 8.21
N GLY A 118 -1.20 -4.76 8.64
CA GLY A 118 -1.03 -5.21 10.01
C GLY A 118 -1.96 -4.53 11.01
N GLY A 119 -1.65 -4.70 12.30
CA GLY A 119 -2.42 -4.13 13.41
C GLY A 119 -3.47 -5.08 13.98
N GLN A 120 -4.08 -4.66 15.09
CA GLN A 120 -5.19 -5.40 15.70
C GLN A 120 -6.49 -5.01 15.01
N SER A 121 -7.24 -6.00 14.56
CA SER A 121 -8.58 -5.90 13.98
C SER A 121 -9.57 -4.96 14.66
N ARG A 122 -9.52 -4.85 16.00
CA ARG A 122 -10.36 -3.92 16.77
C ARG A 122 -10.17 -2.46 16.33
N ASN A 123 -8.96 -2.12 15.89
CA ASN A 123 -8.65 -0.79 15.40
C ASN A 123 -9.21 -0.60 13.98
N MET A 124 -9.15 -1.62 13.13
CA MET A 124 -9.76 -1.60 11.79
C MET A 124 -11.26 -1.32 11.86
N ALA A 125 -11.98 -1.96 12.77
CA ALA A 125 -13.41 -1.71 12.97
C ALA A 125 -13.74 -0.23 13.24
N ALA A 126 -12.92 0.43 14.07
CA ALA A 126 -13.07 1.84 14.36
C ALA A 126 -12.79 2.71 13.14
N VAL A 127 -11.73 2.38 12.38
CA VAL A 127 -11.39 3.09 11.15
C VAL A 127 -12.52 2.98 10.13
N VAL A 128 -13.04 1.79 9.86
CA VAL A 128 -14.04 1.65 8.80
C VAL A 128 -15.37 2.31 9.18
N ARG A 129 -15.75 2.34 10.46
CA ARG A 129 -16.92 3.11 10.90
C ARG A 129 -16.81 4.61 10.60
N SER A 130 -15.60 5.14 10.46
CA SER A 130 -15.38 6.53 10.03
C SER A 130 -15.59 6.75 8.53
N PHE A 131 -15.78 5.67 7.75
CA PHE A 131 -15.97 5.70 6.29
C PHE A 131 -17.24 4.92 5.88
N PRO A 132 -18.43 5.41 6.22
CA PRO A 132 -19.69 4.71 5.94
C PRO A 132 -19.95 4.49 4.44
N GLY A 133 -19.30 5.27 3.57
CA GLY A 133 -19.38 5.08 2.12
C GLY A 133 -18.66 3.82 1.62
N ILE A 134 -17.72 3.25 2.38
CA ILE A 134 -16.92 2.12 1.94
C ILE A 134 -17.58 0.81 2.33
N SER A 135 -17.90 0.00 1.32
CA SER A 135 -18.46 -1.33 1.50
C SER A 135 -17.55 -2.23 2.34
N PRO A 136 -18.09 -3.01 3.30
CA PRO A 136 -17.36 -4.05 4.01
C PRO A 136 -16.57 -5.02 3.15
N HIS A 137 -17.10 -5.36 1.98
CA HIS A 137 -16.46 -6.28 1.04
C HIS A 137 -15.20 -5.70 0.39
N ASN A 138 -15.04 -4.38 0.46
CA ASN A 138 -13.88 -3.67 -0.06
C ASN A 138 -12.78 -3.47 0.99
N VAL A 139 -12.92 -4.06 2.19
CA VAL A 139 -11.92 -3.94 3.26
C VAL A 139 -11.11 -5.23 3.39
N GLN A 140 -9.79 -5.09 3.41
CA GLN A 140 -8.85 -6.21 3.48
C GLN A 140 -7.82 -5.97 4.58
N LEU A 141 -7.44 -7.05 5.27
CA LEU A 141 -6.38 -7.05 6.26
C LEU A 141 -5.22 -7.92 5.76
N VAL A 142 -4.03 -7.33 5.72
CA VAL A 142 -2.80 -7.99 5.29
C VAL A 142 -1.87 -8.12 6.49
N ALA A 143 -1.48 -9.35 6.81
CA ALA A 143 -0.41 -9.63 7.76
C ALA A 143 0.93 -9.13 7.19
N THR A 144 1.74 -8.50 8.03
CA THR A 144 2.96 -7.80 7.58
C THR A 144 4.24 -8.40 8.14
N GLU A 145 4.13 -9.42 8.99
CA GLU A 145 5.20 -9.99 9.78
C GLU A 145 6.29 -10.63 8.91
N ALA A 146 5.89 -11.44 7.92
CA ALA A 146 6.83 -12.09 7.02
C ALA A 146 7.64 -11.07 6.20
N LEU A 147 6.95 -10.12 5.57
CA LEU A 147 7.60 -9.07 4.77
C LEU A 147 8.42 -8.10 5.65
N ARG A 148 7.99 -7.83 6.89
CA ARG A 148 8.78 -7.07 7.87
C ARG A 148 10.09 -7.79 8.20
N THR A 149 10.01 -9.11 8.40
CA THR A 149 11.19 -9.94 8.73
C THR A 149 12.19 -9.94 7.58
N ASP A 150 11.70 -10.14 6.36
CA ASP A 150 12.52 -10.08 5.15
C ASP A 150 13.19 -8.70 4.97
N TYR A 151 12.40 -7.63 5.09
CA TYR A 151 12.91 -6.26 5.01
C TYR A 151 14.00 -5.96 6.04
N ARG A 152 13.84 -6.39 7.30
CA ARG A 152 14.86 -6.19 8.35
C ARG A 152 16.16 -6.91 8.02
N LYS A 153 16.07 -8.06 7.36
CA LYS A 153 17.23 -8.86 6.98
C LYS A 153 17.96 -8.29 5.75
N HIS A 154 17.22 -7.74 4.79
CA HIS A 154 17.75 -7.44 3.47
C HIS A 154 17.81 -5.95 3.10
N VAL A 155 17.05 -5.10 3.79
CA VAL A 155 16.90 -3.69 3.40
C VAL A 155 17.20 -2.74 4.55
N GLY A 156 16.41 -2.77 5.62
CA GLY A 156 16.44 -1.71 6.63
C GLY A 156 17.25 -2.01 7.91
N GLY A 157 17.63 -3.28 8.14
CA GLY A 157 18.33 -3.73 9.36
C GLY A 157 17.39 -4.13 10.51
N PRO A 158 17.94 -4.70 11.62
CA PRO A 158 17.17 -5.41 12.65
C PRO A 158 16.05 -4.63 13.35
N SER A 159 16.22 -3.32 13.52
CA SER A 159 15.25 -2.44 14.22
C SER A 159 14.33 -1.67 13.28
N SER A 160 14.45 -1.90 11.97
CA SER A 160 13.69 -1.18 10.97
C SER A 160 12.30 -1.77 10.74
N ASP A 161 11.45 -1.00 10.08
CA ASP A 161 10.11 -1.40 9.67
C ASP A 161 9.84 -0.76 8.30
N PRO A 162 9.31 -1.49 7.31
CA PRO A 162 9.06 -0.90 6.00
C PRO A 162 8.04 0.23 6.09
N SER A 163 8.14 1.23 5.22
CA SER A 163 7.08 2.22 5.06
C SER A 163 5.79 1.57 4.49
N THR A 164 4.63 2.20 4.71
CA THR A 164 3.37 1.80 4.04
C THR A 164 3.54 1.81 2.52
N GLY A 165 4.32 2.77 2.00
CA GLY A 165 4.66 2.86 0.58
C GLY A 165 5.39 1.62 0.08
N TYR A 166 6.41 1.16 0.82
CA TYR A 166 7.15 -0.06 0.49
C TYR A 166 6.25 -1.30 0.43
N TYR A 167 5.39 -1.49 1.45
CA TYR A 167 4.43 -2.59 1.49
C TYR A 167 3.52 -2.61 0.25
N GLY A 168 2.91 -1.46 -0.07
CA GLY A 168 2.00 -1.40 -1.21
C GLY A 168 2.71 -1.57 -2.53
N VAL A 169 3.85 -0.91 -2.74
CA VAL A 169 4.63 -1.03 -3.99
C VAL A 169 5.05 -2.47 -4.24
N GLN A 170 5.63 -3.15 -3.24
CA GLN A 170 6.04 -4.56 -3.39
C GLN A 170 4.84 -5.47 -3.68
N GLY A 171 3.70 -5.26 -2.98
CA GLY A 171 2.47 -6.00 -3.25
C GLY A 171 1.93 -5.79 -4.67
N ILE A 172 1.95 -4.55 -5.15
CA ILE A 172 1.45 -4.20 -6.49
C ILE A 172 2.37 -4.77 -7.57
N ILE A 173 3.70 -4.65 -7.42
CA ILE A 173 4.68 -5.18 -8.38
C ILE A 173 4.55 -6.71 -8.50
N ALA A 174 4.32 -7.41 -7.40
CA ALA A 174 4.08 -8.86 -7.40
C ALA A 174 2.79 -9.24 -8.17
N CYS A 175 1.81 -8.35 -8.21
CA CYS A 175 0.52 -8.58 -8.84
C CYS A 175 0.44 -8.07 -10.30
N ALA A 176 1.19 -7.02 -10.62
CA ALA A 176 1.21 -6.36 -11.91
C ALA A 176 1.74 -7.30 -13.00
N THR A 177 1.02 -7.36 -14.11
CA THR A 177 1.42 -8.14 -15.29
C THR A 177 2.41 -7.35 -16.14
N ARG A 178 3.10 -8.01 -17.08
CA ARG A 178 4.04 -7.33 -17.99
C ARG A 178 3.38 -6.36 -18.98
N SER A 179 2.06 -6.45 -19.16
CA SER A 179 1.30 -5.54 -20.02
C SER A 179 0.80 -4.30 -19.28
N MET A 180 1.09 -4.19 -17.97
CA MET A 180 0.69 -3.05 -17.15
C MET A 180 1.89 -2.12 -16.95
N ARG A 181 1.69 -0.83 -17.23
CA ARG A 181 2.60 0.25 -16.83
C ARG A 181 2.35 0.59 -15.37
N VAL A 182 3.41 0.74 -14.58
CA VAL A 182 3.33 1.11 -13.16
C VAL A 182 4.15 2.37 -12.95
N ASP A 183 3.47 3.45 -12.59
CA ASP A 183 4.07 4.77 -12.42
C ASP A 183 4.08 5.16 -10.92
N LEU A 184 5.19 5.72 -10.43
CA LEU A 184 5.31 6.21 -9.05
C LEU A 184 5.27 7.73 -8.99
N TYR A 185 4.45 8.26 -8.09
CA TYR A 185 4.30 9.69 -7.86
C TYR A 185 4.45 10.02 -6.39
N GLY A 186 5.07 11.17 -6.08
CA GLY A 186 5.08 11.72 -4.72
C GLY A 186 5.81 10.85 -3.70
N PHE A 187 6.79 10.05 -4.11
CA PHE A 187 7.66 9.32 -3.18
C PHE A 187 8.88 10.17 -2.83
N ASN A 188 8.90 10.72 -1.62
CA ASN A 188 10.01 11.51 -1.12
C ASN A 188 10.99 10.64 -0.32
N TRP A 189 11.96 10.05 -1.04
CA TRP A 189 12.98 9.17 -0.47
C TRP A 189 14.14 9.93 0.20
N VAL A 190 14.35 11.19 -0.18
CA VAL A 190 15.52 11.98 0.23
C VAL A 190 15.28 12.66 1.58
N GLY A 191 16.27 12.56 2.48
CA GLY A 191 16.29 13.31 3.74
C GLY A 191 15.28 12.86 4.81
N ARG A 192 14.60 11.72 4.61
CA ARG A 192 13.53 11.24 5.50
C ARG A 192 13.78 9.83 6.05
N ASN A 193 15.04 9.44 6.21
CA ASN A 193 15.34 8.27 7.04
C ASN A 193 14.97 8.60 8.48
N THR A 194 14.05 7.82 9.04
CA THR A 194 13.73 7.89 10.47
C THR A 194 14.50 6.79 11.20
N SER A 195 14.42 6.79 12.53
CA SER A 195 14.91 5.66 13.33
C SER A 195 14.29 4.33 12.87
N VAL A 196 13.02 4.37 12.44
CA VAL A 196 12.22 3.20 12.06
C VAL A 196 12.24 2.90 10.54
N HIS A 197 12.11 3.91 9.69
CA HIS A 197 12.00 3.73 8.23
C HIS A 197 13.29 4.11 7.50
N LYS A 198 13.74 3.24 6.60
CA LYS A 198 14.94 3.46 5.77
C LYS A 198 14.54 3.76 4.33
N LEU A 199 13.94 4.93 4.12
CA LEU A 199 13.33 5.32 2.84
C LEU A 199 14.34 5.33 1.68
N GLN A 200 15.60 5.70 1.93
CA GLN A 200 16.65 5.60 0.91
C GLN A 200 16.97 4.14 0.54
N ALA A 201 16.97 3.23 1.52
CA ALA A 201 17.16 1.81 1.25
C ALA A 201 15.96 1.21 0.51
N GLU A 202 14.74 1.67 0.82
CA GLU A 202 13.53 1.32 0.08
C GLU A 202 13.61 1.73 -1.39
N GLU A 203 14.08 2.94 -1.68
CA GLU A 203 14.26 3.45 -3.04
C GLU A 203 15.18 2.56 -3.88
N VAL A 204 16.30 2.11 -3.31
CA VAL A 204 17.28 1.24 -3.99
C VAL A 204 16.64 -0.08 -4.44
N VAL A 205 15.68 -0.59 -3.65
CA VAL A 205 14.95 -1.82 -3.99
C VAL A 205 13.83 -1.55 -4.99
N ILE A 206 13.08 -0.47 -4.80
CA ILE A 206 11.86 -0.18 -5.58
C ILE A 206 12.17 0.29 -6.99
N ARG A 207 13.16 1.19 -7.16
CA ARG A 207 13.41 1.88 -8.43
C ARG A 207 13.77 0.92 -9.57
N PRO A 208 14.63 -0.10 -9.39
CA PRO A 208 14.92 -1.07 -10.44
C PRO A 208 13.69 -1.88 -10.88
N ASP A 209 12.85 -2.30 -9.93
CA ASP A 209 11.69 -3.17 -10.22
C ASP A 209 10.65 -2.50 -11.12
N ILE A 210 10.60 -1.16 -11.10
CA ILE A 210 9.70 -0.37 -11.94
C ILE A 210 10.31 -0.09 -13.31
N ASN A 211 11.60 0.26 -13.37
CA ASN A 211 12.26 0.59 -14.63
C ASN A 211 12.39 -0.59 -15.60
N HIS A 212 12.20 -1.82 -15.13
CA HIS A 212 12.26 -3.05 -15.93
C HIS A 212 10.89 -3.55 -16.40
N ARG A 213 9.84 -2.73 -16.30
CA ARG A 213 8.47 -3.04 -16.72
C ARG A 213 7.97 -2.02 -17.73
#